data_AF-A0A151ISZ1-F1
#
_entry.id   AF-A0A151ISZ1-F1
#
_cell.length_a   1.000
_cell.length_b   1.000
_cell.length_c   1.000
_cell.angle_alpha   90.00
_cell.angle_beta   90.00
_cell.angle_gamma   90.00
#
_symmetry.space_group_name_H-M   'P 1'
#
loop_
_entity.id
_entity.type
_entity.pdbx_description
1 polymer ?
#
loop_
_entity_poly.entity_id
_entity_poly.type
_entity_poly.pdbx_seq_one_letter_code
_entity_poly.pdbx_strand_id
1 'polypeptide(L)'
;MEYQNDSEHDESETQIVIWRTLINLVKANPALYEEKHKGYNKKSDKLLMWNRIGISLEPPMTGTDAQEEFYRLRQKFGKERRKVLQSQPKSGASGNDVPYKSNWILYNNLMFLVDHIQPRQ
;
A
#
# COMPACT_ATOMS: atom_id res chain seq x y z
N MET A 1 32.79 -12.50 -0.68
CA MET A 1 31.73 -11.48 -0.55
C MET A 1 30.42 -12.22 -0.58
N GLU A 2 29.87 -12.50 0.59
CA GLU A 2 28.54 -13.08 0.73
C GLU A 2 27.54 -11.99 0.39
N TYR A 3 26.88 -12.10 -0.77
CA TYR A 3 25.73 -11.26 -1.06
C TYR A 3 24.57 -11.80 -0.23
N GLN A 4 24.13 -10.99 0.73
CA GLN A 4 22.96 -11.27 1.54
C GLN A 4 21.78 -11.70 0.66
N ASN A 5 21.11 -12.78 1.10
CA ASN A 5 19.80 -13.22 0.67
C ASN A 5 18.82 -12.03 0.55
N ASP A 6 18.66 -11.47 -0.65
CA ASP A 6 17.39 -10.89 -1.05
C ASP A 6 16.48 -12.09 -1.34
N SER A 7 15.84 -12.61 -0.29
CA SER A 7 14.65 -13.42 -0.45
C SER A 7 13.63 -12.52 -1.16
N GLU A 8 13.62 -12.59 -2.49
CA GLU A 8 12.40 -12.42 -3.28
C GLU A 8 11.41 -13.41 -2.67
N HIS A 9 10.67 -12.94 -1.67
CA HIS A 9 9.50 -13.62 -1.18
C HIS A 9 8.52 -13.58 -2.34
N ASP A 10 8.54 -14.62 -3.16
CA ASP A 10 7.61 -14.81 -4.26
C ASP A 10 6.23 -15.01 -3.64
N GLU A 11 5.56 -13.89 -3.39
CA GLU A 11 4.20 -13.83 -2.89
C GLU A 11 3.36 -14.72 -3.81
N SER A 12 2.78 -15.79 -3.28
CA SER A 12 1.98 -16.69 -4.12
C SER A 12 0.92 -15.89 -4.89
N GLU A 13 0.58 -16.31 -6.11
CA GLU A 13 -0.44 -15.65 -6.93
C GLU A 13 -1.76 -15.47 -6.17
N THR A 14 -2.13 -16.46 -5.36
CA THR A 14 -3.28 -16.40 -4.44
C THR A 14 -3.19 -15.24 -3.46
N GLN A 15 -2.04 -15.05 -2.81
CA GLN A 15 -1.83 -13.93 -1.88
C GLN A 15 -1.91 -12.57 -2.58
N ILE A 16 -1.35 -12.46 -3.79
CA ILE A 16 -1.43 -11.26 -4.61
C ILE A 16 -2.90 -10.93 -4.94
N VAL A 17 -3.71 -11.93 -5.28
CA VAL A 17 -5.15 -11.74 -5.55
C VAL A 17 -5.87 -11.25 -4.29
N ILE A 18 -5.64 -11.87 -3.14
CA ILE A 18 -6.22 -11.45 -1.85
C ILE A 18 -5.89 -9.99 -1.57
N TRP A 19 -4.63 -9.59 -1.72
CA TRP A 19 -4.21 -8.22 -1.48
C TRP A 19 -4.77 -7.22 -2.48
N ARG A 20 -4.89 -7.58 -3.76
CA ARG A 20 -5.57 -6.73 -4.76
C ARG A 20 -7.02 -6.49 -4.34
N THR A 21 -7.72 -7.53 -3.91
CA THR A 21 -9.09 -7.42 -3.42
C THR A 21 -9.18 -6.54 -2.18
N LEU A 22 -8.30 -6.76 -1.20
CA LEU A 22 -8.19 -5.91 0.00
C LEU A 22 -7.98 -4.44 -0.37
N ILE A 23 -7.03 -4.15 -1.27
CA ILE A 23 -6.74 -2.79 -1.74
C ILE A 23 -7.96 -2.15 -2.40
N ASN A 24 -8.65 -2.89 -3.27
CA ASN A 24 -9.85 -2.38 -3.97
C ASN A 24 -10.99 -2.07 -3.00
N LEU A 25 -11.22 -2.94 -2.01
CA LEU A 25 -12.22 -2.74 -0.98
C LEU A 25 -11.88 -1.53 -0.10
N VAL A 26 -10.62 -1.35 0.30
CA VAL A 26 -10.18 -0.18 1.07
C VAL A 26 -10.31 1.09 0.25
N LYS A 27 -9.92 1.08 -1.02
CA LYS A 27 -10.03 2.22 -1.94
C LYS A 27 -11.47 2.73 -2.05
N ALA A 28 -12.45 1.82 -2.05
CA ALA A 28 -13.88 2.15 -2.07
C ALA A 28 -14.41 2.77 -0.75
N ASN A 29 -13.59 2.78 0.32
CA ASN A 29 -13.95 3.31 1.64
C ASN A 29 -12.97 4.42 2.09
N PRO A 30 -13.06 5.64 1.53
CA PRO A 30 -12.21 6.80 1.88
C PRO A 30 -12.05 7.08 3.37
N ALA A 31 -13.09 6.82 4.17
CA ALA A 31 -13.06 6.99 5.62
C ALA A 31 -11.91 6.24 6.32
N LEU A 32 -11.35 5.20 5.69
CA LEU A 32 -10.26 4.40 6.24
C LEU A 32 -8.88 5.05 6.08
N TYR A 33 -8.67 5.86 5.03
CA TYR A 33 -7.33 6.37 4.67
C TYR A 33 -7.26 7.88 4.45
N GLU A 34 -8.38 8.57 4.21
CA GLU A 34 -8.41 10.01 4.01
C GLU A 34 -8.69 10.76 5.31
N GLU A 35 -7.69 11.45 5.85
CA GLU A 35 -7.83 12.21 7.11
C GLU A 35 -8.90 13.31 7.05
N LYS A 36 -9.05 13.94 5.87
CA LYS A 36 -10.04 15.00 5.63
C LYS A 36 -11.47 14.47 5.46
N HIS A 37 -11.66 13.15 5.39
CA HIS A 37 -12.99 12.57 5.21
C HIS A 37 -13.82 12.69 6.50
N LYS A 38 -15.08 13.13 6.39
CA LYS A 38 -15.98 13.37 7.54
C LYS A 38 -16.14 12.15 8.47
N GLY A 39 -15.98 10.95 7.94
CA GLY A 39 -16.04 9.67 8.67
C GLY A 39 -14.73 9.21 9.30
N TYR A 40 -13.61 9.89 9.08
CA TYR A 40 -12.28 9.40 9.49
C TYR A 40 -12.13 9.24 11.01
N ASN A 41 -12.73 10.10 11.82
CA ASN A 41 -12.55 10.05 13.28
C ASN A 41 -13.50 9.08 14.01
N LYS A 42 -14.38 8.39 13.28
CA LYS A 42 -15.37 7.47 13.87
C LYS A 42 -14.79 6.06 14.01
N LYS A 43 -14.16 5.79 15.16
CA LYS A 43 -13.49 4.50 15.44
C LYS A 43 -14.40 3.29 15.29
N SER A 44 -15.65 3.37 15.78
CA SER A 44 -16.66 2.31 15.65
C SER A 44 -16.98 1.99 14.19
N ASP A 45 -17.14 3.02 13.38
CA ASP A 45 -17.50 2.89 11.97
C ASP A 45 -16.34 2.29 11.17
N LYS A 46 -15.10 2.68 11.50
CA LYS A 46 -13.89 2.08 10.93
C LYS A 46 -13.76 0.59 11.26
N LEU A 47 -14.00 0.20 12.52
CA LEU A 47 -13.97 -1.20 12.93
C LEU A 47 -15.02 -2.02 12.16
N LEU A 48 -16.25 -1.49 12.02
CA LEU A 48 -17.30 -2.15 11.25
C LEU A 48 -16.92 -2.28 9.77
N MET A 49 -16.32 -1.24 9.17
CA MET A 49 -15.84 -1.29 7.79
C MET A 49 -14.75 -2.35 7.62
N TRP A 50 -13.74 -2.38 8.49
CA TRP A 50 -12.69 -3.39 8.45
C TRP A 50 -13.25 -4.81 8.59
N ASN A 51 -14.19 -5.04 9.50
CA ASN A 51 -14.85 -6.33 9.63
C ASN A 51 -15.58 -6.74 8.35
N ARG A 52 -16.31 -5.81 7.71
CA ARG A 52 -16.99 -6.07 6.43
C ARG A 52 -16.00 -6.39 5.31
N ILE A 53 -14.87 -5.67 5.25
CA ILE A 53 -13.80 -5.93 4.29
C ILE A 53 -13.22 -7.32 4.52
N GLY A 54 -12.86 -7.67 5.76
CA GLY A 54 -12.26 -8.97 6.10
C GLY A 54 -13.15 -10.16 5.76
N ILE A 55 -14.48 -10.05 5.99
CA ILE A 55 -15.47 -11.07 5.61
C ILE A 55 -15.62 -11.19 4.09
N SER A 56 -15.38 -10.11 3.34
CA SER A 56 -15.50 -10.09 1.87
C SER A 56 -14.26 -10.62 1.15
N LEU A 57 -13.20 -10.97 1.88
CA LEU A 57 -12.00 -11.60 1.32
C LEU A 57 -12.16 -13.11 1.23
N GLU A 58 -11.38 -13.73 0.35
CA GLU A 58 -11.33 -15.18 0.18
C GLU A 58 -9.87 -15.66 0.20
N PRO A 59 -9.42 -16.35 1.28
CA PRO A 59 -10.20 -16.70 2.48
C PRO A 59 -10.55 -15.47 3.34
N PRO A 60 -11.64 -15.55 4.11
CA PRO A 60 -12.03 -14.47 5.00
C PRO A 60 -11.03 -14.32 6.15
N MET A 61 -10.85 -13.09 6.62
CA MET A 61 -10.00 -12.76 7.78
C MET A 61 -10.71 -11.78 8.71
N THR A 62 -10.16 -11.58 9.91
CA THR A 62 -10.75 -10.62 10.85
C THR A 62 -10.55 -9.19 10.35
N GLY A 63 -11.38 -8.24 10.81
CA GLY A 63 -11.18 -6.84 10.46
C GLY A 63 -9.83 -6.30 10.96
N THR A 64 -9.36 -6.78 12.10
CA THR A 64 -8.03 -6.44 12.63
C THR A 64 -6.92 -6.93 11.70
N ASP A 65 -6.99 -8.19 11.24
CA ASP A 65 -5.98 -8.73 10.31
C ASP A 65 -6.00 -7.96 8.98
N ALA A 66 -7.18 -7.67 8.44
CA ALA A 66 -7.32 -6.88 7.21
C ALA A 66 -6.70 -5.47 7.36
N GLN A 67 -6.89 -4.85 8.53
CA GLN A 67 -6.30 -3.55 8.85
C GLN A 67 -4.76 -3.63 8.93
N GLU A 68 -4.23 -4.62 9.66
CA GLU A 68 -2.78 -4.83 9.80
C GLU A 68 -2.12 -5.12 8.45
N GLU A 69 -2.77 -5.95 7.63
CA GLU A 69 -2.27 -6.35 6.33
C GLU A 69 -2.26 -5.17 5.37
N PHE A 70 -3.34 -4.38 5.33
CA PHE A 70 -3.36 -3.15 4.55
C PHE A 70 -2.30 -2.14 5.05
N TYR A 71 -2.07 -2.06 6.37
CA TYR A 71 -1.02 -1.23 6.92
C TYR A 71 0.37 -1.66 6.43
N ARG A 72 0.68 -2.96 6.40
CA ARG A 72 1.94 -3.50 5.85
C ARG A 72 2.12 -3.13 4.38
N LEU A 73 1.08 -3.32 3.57
CA LEU A 73 1.06 -2.93 2.15
C LEU A 73 1.32 -1.42 1.99
N ARG A 74 0.67 -0.58 2.80
CA ARG A 74 0.87 0.88 2.80
C ARG A 74 2.32 1.26 3.14
N GLN A 75 2.94 0.58 4.11
CA GLN A 75 4.34 0.82 4.46
C GLN A 75 5.30 0.44 3.33
N LYS A 76 5.08 -0.73 2.69
CA LYS A 76 5.85 -1.18 1.52
C LYS A 76 5.70 -0.18 0.37
N PHE A 77 4.49 0.29 0.08
CA PHE A 77 4.23 1.34 -0.90
C PHE A 77 4.99 2.63 -0.60
N GLY A 78 4.98 3.11 0.64
CA GLY A 78 5.70 4.33 1.02
C GLY A 78 7.21 4.24 0.76
N LYS A 79 7.81 3.07 1.05
CA LYS A 79 9.23 2.79 0.75
C LYS A 79 9.50 2.77 -0.75
N GLU A 80 8.68 2.04 -1.52
CA GLU A 80 8.79 1.94 -2.98
C GLU A 80 8.60 3.31 -3.65
N ARG A 81 7.64 4.10 -3.18
CA ARG A 81 7.40 5.46 -3.68
C ARG A 81 8.59 6.37 -3.44
N ARG A 82 9.24 6.26 -2.28
CA ARG A 82 10.45 7.02 -1.97
C ARG A 82 11.60 6.70 -2.94
N LYS A 83 11.82 5.42 -3.26
CA LYS A 83 12.82 5.00 -4.26
C LYS A 83 12.53 5.61 -5.63
N VAL A 84 11.27 5.55 -6.09
CA VAL A 84 10.83 6.15 -7.36
C VAL A 84 11.03 7.66 -7.39
N LEU A 85 10.74 8.37 -6.30
CA LEU A 85 10.93 9.83 -6.25
C LEU A 85 12.41 10.24 -6.18
N GLN A 86 13.25 9.45 -5.49
CA GLN A 86 14.69 9.73 -5.35
C GLN A 86 15.48 9.47 -6.63
N SER A 87 14.99 8.58 -7.51
CA SER A 87 15.64 8.28 -8.78
C SER A 87 15.33 9.30 -9.88
N GLN A 88 14.33 10.17 -9.68
CA GLN A 88 14.03 11.19 -10.68
C GLN A 88 15.11 12.28 -10.66
N PRO A 89 15.64 12.67 -11.83
CA PRO A 89 16.65 13.71 -11.92
C PRO A 89 16.07 15.02 -11.37
N LYS A 90 16.79 15.63 -10.43
CA LYS A 90 16.49 17.00 -10.00
C LYS A 90 16.81 17.95 -11.17
N SER A 91 15.92 18.89 -11.44
CA SER A 91 16.06 19.85 -12.55
C SER A 91 17.48 20.43 -12.60
N GLY A 92 18.19 20.19 -13.70
CA GLY A 92 19.57 20.64 -13.93
C GLY A 92 20.64 19.54 -13.90
N ALA A 93 20.33 18.31 -13.47
CA ALA A 93 21.27 17.19 -13.53
C ALA A 93 21.18 16.47 -14.88
N SER A 94 22.22 16.60 -15.72
CA SER A 94 22.39 15.82 -16.94
C SER A 94 22.91 14.41 -16.59
N GLY A 95 22.09 13.63 -15.88
CA GLY A 95 22.38 12.24 -15.60
C GLY A 95 21.74 11.36 -16.68
N ASN A 96 22.54 10.55 -17.38
CA ASN A 96 22.06 9.52 -18.31
C ASN A 96 21.39 8.33 -17.57
N ASP A 97 21.04 8.48 -16.28
CA ASP A 97 20.48 7.43 -15.46
C ASP A 97 18.99 7.24 -15.75
N VAL A 98 18.62 5.99 -16.03
CA VAL A 98 17.22 5.59 -16.19
C VAL A 98 16.52 5.70 -14.85
N PRO A 99 15.43 6.48 -14.72
CA PRO A 99 14.70 6.60 -13.46
C PRO A 99 14.19 5.23 -12.99
N TYR A 100 14.45 4.91 -11.72
CA TYR A 100 13.90 3.71 -11.08
C TYR A 100 12.39 3.64 -11.22
N LYS A 101 11.89 2.51 -11.73
CA LYS A 101 10.49 2.13 -11.73
C LYS A 101 10.32 0.96 -10.77
N SER A 102 9.34 1.04 -9.87
CA SER A 102 9.06 -0.07 -8.95
C SER A 102 8.60 -1.29 -9.75
N ASN A 103 9.21 -2.45 -9.48
CA ASN A 103 8.82 -3.75 -10.00
C ASN A 103 7.76 -4.42 -9.10
N TRP A 104 7.35 -3.78 -8.00
CA TRP A 104 6.38 -4.37 -7.09
C TRP A 104 4.97 -4.40 -7.70
N ILE A 105 4.42 -5.61 -7.84
CA ILE A 105 3.19 -5.88 -8.58
C ILE A 105 1.94 -5.12 -8.08
N LEU A 106 1.93 -4.69 -6.81
CA LEU A 106 0.82 -3.93 -6.20
C LEU A 106 1.06 -2.41 -6.17
N TYR A 107 2.20 -1.93 -6.67
CA TYR A 107 2.56 -0.51 -6.63
C TYR A 107 1.47 0.37 -7.24
N ASN A 108 1.02 0.01 -8.44
CA ASN A 108 -0.01 0.76 -9.16
C ASN A 108 -1.40 0.68 -8.48
N ASN A 109 -1.71 -0.43 -7.79
CA ASN A 109 -2.97 -0.56 -7.05
C ASN A 109 -3.07 0.43 -5.88
N LEU A 110 -1.93 0.81 -5.28
CA LEU A 110 -1.85 1.71 -4.13
C LEU A 110 -1.63 3.18 -4.50
N MET A 111 -1.59 3.53 -5.79
CA MET A 111 -1.36 4.90 -6.25
C MET A 111 -2.43 5.90 -5.78
N PHE A 112 -3.63 5.45 -5.42
CA PHE A 112 -4.66 6.33 -4.84
C PHE A 112 -4.26 6.90 -3.47
N LEU A 113 -3.24 6.34 -2.82
CA LEU A 113 -2.75 6.82 -1.53
C LEU A 113 -1.73 7.96 -1.63
N VAL A 114 -1.28 8.33 -2.83
CA VAL A 114 -0.21 9.32 -3.02
C VAL A 114 -0.52 10.63 -2.31
N ASP A 115 -1.75 11.11 -2.40
CA ASP A 115 -2.15 12.39 -1.79
C ASP A 115 -2.46 12.27 -0.28
N HIS A 116 -2.53 11.05 0.24
CA HIS A 116 -2.92 10.73 1.62
C HIS A 116 -1.79 10.13 2.47
N ILE A 117 -0.64 9.83 1.85
CA ILE A 117 0.59 9.42 2.55
C ILE A 117 1.53 10.62 2.54
N GLN A 118 1.27 11.55 3.45
CA GLN A 118 2.24 12.58 3.76
C GLN A 118 3.37 11.95 4.58
N PRO A 119 4.64 12.29 4.32
CA PRO A 119 5.72 12.05 5.27
C PRO A 119 5.29 12.65 6.61
N ARG A 120 5.35 11.87 7.71
CA ARG A 120 5.18 12.45 9.04
C ARG A 120 6.27 13.51 9.21
N GLN A 121 5.87 14.76 9.46
CA GLN A 121 6.77 15.82 9.91
C GLN A 121 7.19 15.58 11.35
#